data_AF-A0A098MDK3-F1
#
_entry.id   AF-A0A098MDK3-F1
#
_cell.length_a   1.000
_cell.length_b   1.000
_cell.length_c   1.000
_cell.angle_alpha   90.00
_cell.angle_beta   90.00
_cell.angle_gamma   90.00
#
_symmetry.space_group_name_H-M   'P 1'
#
loop_
_entity.id
_entity.type
_entity.pdbx_description
1 polymer ?
#
loop_
_entity_poly.entity_id
_entity_poly.type
_entity_poly.pdbx_seq_one_letter_code
_entity_poly.pdbx_strand_id
1 'polypeptide(L)'
;MANVQLPNIDTVETDIKVLVSQLLNAYAKLTKELTWLLNNLDTRNVNELNAEKIVAGSIMTDKLAAGAVTADKISVNELSAITADLGHITAGLIESIEIFGSYIATRRNDFPRAEMNNSGDLLAVYTDASNYMTIEPGLFDEPTIVFRKSGLPSLVLGPVGIFAGLVSSSLSLLVGSENGSLQLMCGSDTFDNVTVPSWSKFRSLESGTSLQSELDAIWAALAGKASISHSHSVTIPNHNHGNPDNLNSGGGTFIVS
;
A
#
# COMPACT_ATOMS: atom_id res chain seq x y z
N MET A 1 -35.20 -45.69 -39.62
CA MET A 1 -35.60 -46.93 -38.94
C MET A 1 -34.79 -48.07 -39.53
N ALA A 2 -34.19 -48.92 -38.70
CA ALA A 2 -33.50 -50.12 -39.17
C ALA A 2 -34.48 -51.04 -39.91
N ASN A 3 -34.19 -51.38 -41.16
CA ASN A 3 -35.04 -52.28 -41.95
C ASN A 3 -34.68 -53.74 -41.65
N VAL A 4 -35.17 -54.27 -40.53
CA VAL A 4 -34.94 -55.67 -40.12
C VAL A 4 -35.65 -56.59 -41.10
N GLN A 5 -34.88 -57.44 -41.79
CA GLN A 5 -35.42 -58.34 -42.80
C GLN A 5 -35.73 -59.71 -42.18
N LEU A 6 -37.02 -60.00 -41.93
CA LEU A 6 -37.44 -61.30 -41.42
C LEU A 6 -37.26 -62.40 -42.48
N PRO A 7 -36.94 -63.64 -42.06
CA PRO A 7 -36.90 -64.77 -42.98
C PRO A 7 -38.30 -65.12 -43.48
N ASN A 8 -38.40 -65.48 -44.76
CA ASN A 8 -39.63 -66.00 -45.36
C ASN A 8 -39.62 -67.53 -45.25
N ILE A 9 -40.69 -68.12 -44.74
CA ILE A 9 -40.83 -69.58 -44.56
C ILE A 9 -42.11 -70.01 -45.28
N ASP A 10 -42.02 -71.08 -46.07
CA ASP A 10 -43.20 -71.67 -46.70
C ASP A 10 -43.88 -72.61 -45.70
N THR A 11 -45.09 -72.25 -45.27
CA THR A 11 -45.82 -72.99 -44.23
C THR A 11 -46.65 -74.16 -44.76
N VAL A 12 -46.71 -74.35 -46.09
CA VAL A 12 -47.45 -75.47 -46.71
C VAL A 12 -46.53 -76.58 -47.23
N GLU A 13 -45.21 -76.41 -47.12
CA GLU A 13 -44.23 -77.44 -47.47
C GLU A 13 -44.29 -78.64 -46.51
N THR A 14 -44.18 -79.85 -47.05
CA THR A 14 -44.25 -81.11 -46.30
C THR A 14 -43.00 -81.97 -46.45
N ASP A 15 -42.12 -81.68 -47.42
CA ASP A 15 -40.82 -82.34 -47.55
C ASP A 15 -39.87 -81.87 -46.43
N ILE A 16 -39.52 -82.83 -45.57
CA ILE A 16 -38.62 -82.61 -44.44
C ILE A 16 -37.25 -82.04 -44.84
N LYS A 17 -36.72 -82.37 -46.03
CA LYS A 17 -35.43 -81.83 -46.49
C LYS A 17 -35.51 -80.35 -46.85
N VAL A 18 -36.64 -79.94 -47.42
CA VAL A 18 -36.91 -78.54 -47.76
C VAL A 18 -37.15 -77.73 -46.48
N LEU A 19 -37.95 -78.27 -45.54
CA LEU A 19 -38.19 -77.66 -44.23
C LEU A 19 -36.90 -77.44 -43.42
N VAL A 20 -36.00 -78.44 -43.36
CA VAL A 20 -34.69 -78.31 -42.68
C VAL A 20 -33.83 -77.22 -43.33
N SER A 21 -33.84 -77.13 -44.65
CA SER A 21 -33.10 -76.09 -45.39
C SER A 21 -33.67 -74.69 -45.17
N GLN A 22 -35.00 -74.55 -45.12
CA GLN A 22 -35.67 -73.30 -44.78
C GLN A 22 -35.35 -72.85 -43.36
N LEU A 23 -35.36 -73.77 -42.39
CA LEU A 23 -35.00 -73.48 -41.00
C LEU A 23 -33.55 -72.98 -40.89
N LEU A 24 -32.61 -73.62 -41.58
CA LEU A 24 -31.20 -73.20 -41.58
C LEU A 24 -31.03 -71.79 -42.16
N ASN A 25 -31.70 -71.50 -43.29
CA ASN A 25 -31.67 -70.18 -43.91
C ASN A 25 -32.30 -69.11 -43.02
N ALA A 26 -33.41 -69.45 -42.35
CA ALA A 26 -34.08 -68.57 -41.41
C ALA A 26 -33.19 -68.24 -40.20
N TYR A 27 -32.54 -69.26 -39.63
CA TYR A 27 -31.58 -69.11 -38.54
C TYR A 27 -30.39 -68.24 -38.94
N ALA A 28 -29.82 -68.45 -40.12
CA ALA A 28 -28.70 -67.65 -40.62
C ALA A 28 -29.09 -66.18 -40.83
N LYS A 29 -30.27 -65.91 -41.40
CA LYS A 29 -30.77 -64.56 -41.60
C LYS A 29 -31.05 -63.88 -40.26
N LEU A 30 -31.74 -64.56 -39.34
CA LEU A 30 -32.03 -64.03 -38.00
C LEU A 30 -30.75 -63.72 -37.23
N THR A 31 -29.75 -64.60 -37.29
CA THR A 31 -28.45 -64.40 -36.63
C THR A 31 -27.74 -63.16 -37.18
N LYS A 32 -27.76 -62.96 -38.50
CA LYS A 32 -27.17 -61.79 -39.15
C LYS A 32 -27.87 -60.48 -38.76
N GLU A 33 -29.20 -60.46 -38.82
CA GLU A 33 -30.01 -59.29 -38.46
C GLU A 33 -29.87 -58.95 -36.97
N LEU A 34 -29.88 -59.97 -36.09
CA LEU A 34 -29.68 -59.78 -34.65
C LEU A 34 -28.29 -59.25 -34.34
N THR A 35 -27.25 -59.78 -35.00
CA THR A 35 -25.87 -59.29 -34.85
C THR A 35 -25.76 -57.83 -35.30
N TRP A 36 -26.38 -57.48 -36.41
CA TRP A 36 -26.42 -56.10 -36.88
C TRP A 36 -27.16 -55.20 -35.89
N LEU A 37 -28.32 -55.62 -35.39
CA LEU A 37 -29.09 -54.85 -34.41
C LEU A 37 -28.29 -54.63 -33.13
N LEU A 38 -27.65 -55.66 -32.57
CA LEU A 38 -26.84 -55.52 -31.36
C LEU A 38 -25.65 -54.56 -31.55
N ASN A 39 -25.04 -54.56 -32.73
CA ASN A 39 -23.92 -53.66 -33.05
C ASN A 39 -24.38 -52.22 -33.34
N ASN A 40 -25.66 -51.99 -33.66
CA ASN A 40 -26.22 -50.68 -33.96
C ASN A 40 -27.19 -50.18 -32.86
N LEU A 41 -27.45 -50.99 -31.83
CA LEU A 41 -28.25 -50.60 -30.69
C LEU A 41 -27.41 -49.66 -29.82
N ASP A 42 -27.91 -48.43 -29.70
CA ASP A 42 -27.23 -47.24 -29.16
C ASP A 42 -26.44 -47.51 -27.87
N THR A 43 -26.93 -48.40 -27.01
CA THR A 43 -26.32 -48.77 -25.73
C THR A 43 -24.91 -49.37 -25.83
N ARG A 44 -24.47 -49.91 -26.99
CA ARG A 44 -23.07 -50.36 -27.19
C ARG A 44 -22.15 -49.30 -27.83
N ASN A 45 -22.72 -48.25 -28.42
CA ASN A 45 -21.97 -47.15 -29.01
C ASN A 45 -21.64 -46.03 -27.99
N VAL A 46 -22.23 -46.08 -26.79
CA VAL A 46 -21.86 -45.23 -25.64
C VAL A 46 -20.59 -45.74 -24.94
N ASN A 47 -19.61 -46.23 -25.69
CA ASN A 47 -18.27 -46.44 -25.11
C ASN A 47 -17.49 -45.12 -25.03
N GLU A 48 -17.86 -44.11 -25.84
CA GLU A 48 -17.27 -42.77 -25.76
C GLU A 48 -18.34 -41.72 -26.10
N LEU A 49 -18.99 -41.16 -25.08
CA LEU A 49 -19.71 -39.90 -25.25
C LEU A 49 -18.66 -38.79 -25.38
N ASN A 50 -18.36 -38.37 -26.61
CA ASN A 50 -17.47 -37.25 -26.89
C ASN A 50 -18.26 -35.99 -27.28
N ALA A 51 -17.58 -34.84 -27.34
CA ALA A 51 -18.22 -33.54 -27.58
C ALA A 51 -19.00 -33.48 -28.91
N GLU A 52 -18.62 -34.24 -29.94
CA GLU A 52 -19.30 -34.24 -31.24
C GLU A 52 -20.68 -34.90 -31.22
N LYS A 53 -20.92 -35.79 -30.24
CA LYS A 53 -22.21 -36.46 -30.05
C LYS A 53 -23.16 -35.67 -29.13
N ILE A 54 -22.65 -34.63 -28.47
CA ILE A 54 -23.45 -33.76 -27.61
C ILE A 54 -24.10 -32.68 -28.48
N VAL A 55 -25.37 -32.88 -28.81
CA VAL A 55 -26.17 -31.87 -29.51
C VAL A 55 -26.47 -30.71 -28.56
N ALA A 56 -26.50 -29.48 -29.08
CA ALA A 56 -26.85 -28.30 -28.28
C ALA A 56 -28.19 -28.49 -27.55
N GLY A 57 -28.23 -28.20 -26.25
CA GLY A 57 -29.42 -28.36 -25.41
C GLY A 57 -29.76 -29.80 -25.00
N SER A 58 -28.98 -30.81 -25.41
CA SER A 58 -29.21 -32.21 -24.99
C SER A 58 -28.86 -32.47 -23.51
N ILE A 59 -27.95 -31.66 -22.94
CA ILE A 59 -27.59 -31.67 -21.52
C ILE A 59 -28.13 -30.39 -20.87
N MET A 60 -29.30 -30.50 -20.26
CA MET A 60 -29.94 -29.45 -19.46
C MET A 60 -29.91 -29.82 -17.98
N THR A 61 -30.20 -28.86 -17.11
CA THR A 61 -30.14 -29.04 -15.65
C THR A 61 -31.09 -30.12 -15.13
N ASP A 62 -32.22 -30.38 -15.79
CA ASP A 62 -33.16 -31.46 -15.46
C ASP A 62 -32.60 -32.86 -15.73
N LYS A 63 -31.54 -32.97 -16.54
CA LYS A 63 -30.82 -34.23 -16.82
C LYS A 63 -29.67 -34.49 -15.84
N LEU A 64 -29.34 -33.51 -15.00
CA LEU A 64 -28.30 -33.66 -13.99
C LEU A 64 -28.92 -34.15 -12.69
N ALA A 65 -28.53 -35.35 -12.26
CA ALA A 65 -28.84 -35.81 -10.91
C ALA A 65 -28.25 -34.83 -9.87
N ALA A 66 -28.87 -34.72 -8.71
CA ALA A 66 -28.31 -33.93 -7.61
C ALA A 66 -26.90 -34.43 -7.27
N GLY A 67 -25.93 -33.51 -7.15
CA GLY A 67 -24.52 -33.85 -6.94
C GLY A 67 -23.82 -34.50 -8.15
N ALA A 68 -24.44 -34.50 -9.34
CA ALA A 68 -23.79 -34.96 -10.57
C ALA A 68 -22.53 -34.14 -10.88
N VAL A 69 -22.59 -32.82 -10.63
CA VAL A 69 -21.48 -31.88 -10.80
C VAL A 69 -21.06 -31.37 -9.42
N THR A 70 -19.85 -31.73 -8.98
CA THR A 70 -19.22 -31.29 -7.72
C THR A 70 -17.81 -30.81 -8.01
N ALA A 71 -17.21 -30.04 -7.10
CA ALA A 71 -15.84 -29.56 -7.25
C ALA A 71 -14.84 -30.72 -7.50
N ASP A 72 -14.99 -31.84 -6.78
CA ASP A 72 -14.14 -33.04 -6.95
C ASP A 72 -14.19 -33.67 -8.35
N LYS A 73 -15.23 -33.38 -9.14
CA LYS A 73 -15.43 -33.90 -10.50
C LYS A 73 -14.98 -32.91 -11.58
N ILE A 74 -14.58 -31.70 -11.20
CA ILE A 74 -14.19 -30.64 -12.13
C ILE A 74 -12.68 -30.48 -12.07
N SER A 75 -12.00 -30.94 -13.13
CA SER A 75 -10.61 -30.59 -13.40
C SER A 75 -10.59 -29.70 -14.63
N VAL A 76 -10.12 -28.48 -14.49
CA VAL A 76 -10.04 -27.48 -15.57
C VAL A 76 -8.64 -26.92 -15.64
N ASN A 77 -8.13 -26.75 -16.85
CA ASN A 77 -6.84 -26.09 -17.07
C ASN A 77 -6.98 -24.56 -17.06
N GLU A 78 -8.09 -24.06 -17.62
CA GLU A 78 -8.39 -22.64 -17.73
C GLU A 78 -9.91 -22.44 -17.64
N LEU A 79 -10.33 -21.35 -17.01
CA LEU A 79 -11.71 -20.90 -16.97
C LEU A 79 -11.78 -19.41 -17.31
N SER A 80 -11.98 -19.08 -18.58
CA SER A 80 -11.76 -17.72 -19.11
C SER A 80 -12.90 -16.73 -18.81
N ALA A 81 -14.04 -17.17 -18.27
CA ALA A 81 -15.12 -16.29 -17.86
C ALA A 81 -15.98 -16.96 -16.79
N ILE A 82 -15.90 -16.46 -15.57
CA ILE A 82 -16.75 -16.88 -14.46
C ILE A 82 -17.24 -15.65 -13.71
N THR A 83 -18.55 -15.59 -13.47
CA THR A 83 -19.11 -14.79 -12.38
C THR A 83 -19.47 -15.78 -11.28
N ALA A 84 -18.80 -15.69 -10.13
CA ALA A 84 -19.04 -16.60 -9.02
C ALA A 84 -18.85 -15.92 -7.67
N ASP A 85 -19.68 -16.30 -6.72
CA ASP A 85 -19.51 -16.01 -5.30
C ASP A 85 -18.56 -17.05 -4.71
N LEU A 86 -17.28 -16.71 -4.69
CA LEU A 86 -16.22 -17.59 -4.21
C LEU A 86 -16.01 -17.40 -2.71
N GLY A 87 -15.78 -18.51 -2.00
CA GLY A 87 -15.41 -18.52 -0.58
C GLY A 87 -13.91 -18.27 -0.40
N HIS A 88 -13.21 -19.24 0.19
CA HIS A 88 -11.76 -19.16 0.32
C HIS A 88 -11.08 -19.46 -1.03
N ILE A 89 -10.20 -18.55 -1.47
CA ILE A 89 -9.44 -18.69 -2.70
C ILE A 89 -7.96 -18.84 -2.32
N THR A 90 -7.32 -19.91 -2.79
CA THR A 90 -5.85 -20.00 -2.85
C THR A 90 -5.43 -19.71 -4.28
N ALA A 91 -4.85 -18.54 -4.50
CA ALA A 91 -4.44 -18.08 -5.83
C ALA A 91 -2.93 -17.82 -5.88
N GLY A 92 -2.37 -17.90 -7.09
CA GLY A 92 -1.04 -17.40 -7.38
C GLY A 92 -1.11 -15.91 -7.72
N LEU A 93 -0.91 -15.58 -8.99
CA LEU A 93 -1.05 -14.21 -9.51
C LEU A 93 -2.54 -13.85 -9.64
N ILE A 94 -2.92 -12.66 -9.17
CA ILE A 94 -4.24 -12.06 -9.38
C ILE A 94 -4.02 -10.67 -10.00
N GLU A 95 -4.63 -10.41 -11.16
CA GLU A 95 -4.47 -9.17 -11.92
C GLU A 95 -5.83 -8.61 -12.32
N SER A 96 -5.91 -7.29 -12.53
CA SER A 96 -7.10 -6.59 -13.05
C SER A 96 -8.37 -6.77 -12.22
N ILE A 97 -8.25 -6.79 -10.89
CA ILE A 97 -9.39 -6.89 -9.97
C ILE A 97 -9.68 -5.58 -9.24
N GLU A 98 -10.95 -5.39 -8.89
CA GLU A 98 -11.39 -4.39 -7.91
C GLU A 98 -11.72 -5.11 -6.59
N ILE A 99 -11.27 -4.54 -5.47
CA ILE A 99 -11.51 -5.11 -4.13
C ILE A 99 -12.18 -4.04 -3.27
N PHE A 100 -13.36 -4.35 -2.74
CA PHE A 100 -14.12 -3.44 -1.86
C PHE A 100 -14.30 -4.06 -0.47
N GLY A 101 -14.08 -3.29 0.58
CA GLY A 101 -14.38 -3.67 1.97
C GLY A 101 -13.54 -4.80 2.57
N SER A 102 -12.43 -5.17 1.92
CA SER A 102 -11.59 -6.30 2.34
C SER A 102 -10.42 -5.89 3.23
N TYR A 103 -10.02 -6.80 4.11
CA TYR A 103 -8.71 -6.78 4.75
C TYR A 103 -7.66 -7.39 3.80
N ILE A 104 -6.60 -6.64 3.51
CA ILE A 104 -5.50 -7.08 2.64
C ILE A 104 -4.21 -7.04 3.46
N ALA A 105 -3.48 -8.14 3.54
CA ALA A 105 -2.23 -8.18 4.30
C ALA A 105 -1.17 -9.07 3.64
N THR A 106 0.09 -8.68 3.76
CA THR A 106 1.24 -9.43 3.24
C THR A 106 1.53 -10.70 4.02
N ARG A 107 1.04 -10.79 5.26
CA ARG A 107 1.26 -11.93 6.17
C ARG A 107 0.08 -12.08 7.13
N ARG A 108 -0.22 -13.31 7.55
CA ARG A 108 -1.27 -13.58 8.55
C ARG A 108 -0.65 -13.72 9.93
N ASN A 109 -1.14 -12.93 10.90
CA ASN A 109 -0.85 -13.07 12.34
C ASN A 109 0.64 -13.13 12.75
N ASP A 110 1.52 -12.60 11.91
CA ASP A 110 2.96 -12.58 12.20
C ASP A 110 3.58 -11.31 11.59
N PHE A 111 4.83 -11.04 11.91
CA PHE A 111 5.59 -9.84 11.58
C PHE A 111 6.90 -10.19 10.86
N PRO A 112 7.42 -9.32 9.97
CA PRO A 112 6.85 -8.05 9.56
C PRO A 112 5.61 -8.22 8.67
N ARG A 113 4.73 -7.22 8.67
CA ARG A 113 3.48 -7.22 7.91
C ARG A 113 3.14 -5.82 7.44
N ALA A 114 2.61 -5.71 6.23
CA ALA A 114 1.88 -4.53 5.78
C ALA A 114 0.42 -4.93 5.56
N GLU A 115 -0.51 -4.06 5.93
CA GLU A 115 -1.94 -4.30 5.78
C GLU A 115 -2.73 -3.05 5.38
N MET A 116 -3.85 -3.28 4.70
CA MET A 116 -4.92 -2.34 4.42
C MET A 116 -6.20 -2.88 5.07
N ASN A 117 -6.93 -2.04 5.79
CA ASN A 117 -8.20 -2.42 6.40
C ASN A 117 -9.23 -1.28 6.30
N ASN A 118 -10.46 -1.56 6.72
CA ASN A 118 -11.57 -0.61 6.74
C ASN A 118 -12.02 -0.25 8.17
N SER A 119 -11.19 -0.57 9.18
CA SER A 119 -11.54 -0.43 10.58
C SER A 119 -10.29 -0.18 11.42
N GLY A 120 -10.19 1.01 12.03
CA GLY A 120 -9.01 1.43 12.78
C GLY A 120 -7.92 1.95 11.86
N ASP A 121 -6.75 1.31 11.87
CA ASP A 121 -5.57 1.72 11.10
C ASP A 121 -5.76 1.41 9.60
N LEU A 122 -6.31 2.35 8.85
CA LEU A 122 -6.64 2.20 7.42
C LEU A 122 -5.48 1.58 6.61
N LEU A 123 -4.25 2.01 6.90
CA LEU A 123 -3.02 1.40 6.39
C LEU A 123 -2.05 1.21 7.55
N ALA A 124 -1.37 0.07 7.62
CA ALA A 124 -0.36 -0.16 8.65
C ALA A 124 0.82 -0.98 8.16
N VAL A 125 2.00 -0.68 8.70
CA VAL A 125 3.25 -1.42 8.46
C VAL A 125 3.88 -1.73 9.81
N TYR A 126 3.94 -3.01 10.14
CA TYR A 126 4.44 -3.54 11.39
C TYR A 126 5.79 -4.20 11.19
N THR A 127 6.78 -3.79 11.98
CA THR A 127 8.03 -4.54 12.13
C THR A 127 7.88 -5.61 13.22
N ASP A 128 7.11 -5.31 14.27
CA ASP A 128 6.67 -6.24 15.31
C ASP A 128 5.35 -5.76 15.96
N ALA A 129 4.90 -6.43 17.02
CA ALA A 129 3.65 -6.11 17.71
C ALA A 129 3.60 -4.71 18.37
N SER A 130 4.74 -4.08 18.60
CA SER A 130 4.87 -2.81 19.32
C SER A 130 5.54 -1.71 18.51
N ASN A 131 6.13 -2.05 17.36
CA ASN A 131 6.84 -1.12 16.50
C ASN A 131 6.19 -1.15 15.11
N TYR A 132 5.51 -0.07 14.77
CA TYR A 132 4.71 0.00 13.55
C TYR A 132 4.41 1.46 13.17
N MET A 133 4.03 1.64 11.91
CA MET A 133 3.52 2.89 11.35
C MET A 133 2.08 2.67 10.91
N THR A 134 1.21 3.65 11.15
CA THR A 134 -0.19 3.60 10.71
C THR A 134 -0.57 4.87 9.98
N ILE A 135 -1.55 4.75 9.08
CA ILE A 135 -2.47 5.83 8.73
C ILE A 135 -3.77 5.51 9.45
N GLU A 136 -4.14 6.37 10.38
CA GLU A 136 -5.27 6.14 11.27
C GLU A 136 -6.10 7.42 11.44
N PRO A 137 -7.40 7.30 11.75
CA PRO A 137 -8.23 8.42 12.14
C PRO A 137 -7.64 9.14 13.37
N GLY A 138 -7.52 10.45 13.28
CA GLY A 138 -7.15 11.34 14.37
C GLY A 138 -8.31 11.59 15.33
N LEU A 139 -8.17 12.58 16.20
CA LEU A 139 -9.16 12.85 17.27
C LEU A 139 -10.50 13.36 16.74
N PHE A 140 -10.54 13.86 15.50
CA PHE A 140 -11.72 14.38 14.81
C PHE A 140 -11.92 13.67 13.46
N ASP A 141 -11.52 12.41 13.36
CA ASP A 141 -11.62 11.55 12.16
C ASP A 141 -10.78 11.99 10.95
N GLU A 142 -9.82 12.90 11.14
CA GLU A 142 -8.84 13.28 10.12
C GLU A 142 -7.83 12.14 9.85
N PRO A 143 -7.25 12.01 8.65
CA PRO A 143 -6.14 11.09 8.47
C PRO A 143 -4.88 11.62 9.16
N THR A 144 -4.29 10.79 10.02
CA THR A 144 -2.97 11.03 10.62
C THR A 144 -2.01 9.93 10.23
N ILE A 145 -0.72 10.24 10.13
CA ILE A 145 0.36 9.26 10.05
C ILE A 145 1.01 9.18 11.41
N VAL A 146 1.07 7.97 11.99
CA VAL A 146 1.61 7.78 13.34
C VAL A 146 2.68 6.70 13.31
N PHE A 147 3.87 7.05 13.81
CA PHE A 147 4.92 6.10 14.11
C PHE A 147 4.82 5.71 15.58
N ARG A 148 4.87 4.41 15.85
CA ARG A 148 4.85 3.87 17.21
C ARG A 148 6.12 3.11 17.50
N LYS A 149 6.61 3.31 18.71
CA LYS A 149 7.76 2.59 19.28
C LYS A 149 7.37 2.05 20.64
N SER A 150 7.59 0.77 20.87
CA SER A 150 7.19 0.10 22.12
C SER A 150 5.70 0.30 22.47
N GLY A 151 4.83 0.32 21.45
CA GLY A 151 3.38 0.43 21.57
C GLY A 151 2.85 1.85 21.76
N LEU A 152 3.73 2.84 21.94
CA LEU A 152 3.35 4.23 22.14
C LEU A 152 3.61 5.07 20.89
N PRO A 153 2.77 6.07 20.59
CA PRO A 153 3.11 7.09 19.60
C PRO A 153 4.48 7.69 19.94
N SER A 154 5.35 7.75 18.94
CA SER A 154 6.68 8.37 19.02
C SER A 154 6.77 9.59 18.12
N LEU A 155 6.03 9.59 17.01
CA LEU A 155 5.92 10.69 16.06
C LEU A 155 4.53 10.68 15.41
N VAL A 156 3.87 11.84 15.36
CA VAL A 156 2.59 12.06 14.69
C VAL A 156 2.76 13.14 13.62
N LEU A 157 2.27 12.84 12.41
CA LEU A 157 2.19 13.77 11.28
C LEU A 157 0.72 13.91 10.90
N GLY A 158 0.20 15.11 11.03
CA GLY A 158 -1.18 15.40 10.69
C GLY A 158 -1.77 16.47 11.59
N PRO A 159 -3.09 16.68 11.51
CA PRO A 159 -3.78 17.58 12.41
C PRO A 159 -3.63 17.12 13.86
N VAL A 160 -3.27 18.04 14.73
CA VAL A 160 -3.14 17.89 16.17
C VAL A 160 -3.92 19.04 16.82
N GLY A 161 -5.23 18.84 16.98
CA GLY A 161 -6.13 19.92 17.36
C GLY A 161 -6.38 20.88 16.20
N ILE A 162 -6.11 22.17 16.38
CA ILE A 162 -6.34 23.21 15.36
C ILE A 162 -5.13 23.47 14.45
N PHE A 163 -4.04 22.73 14.61
CA PHE A 163 -2.81 22.89 13.83
C PHE A 163 -2.47 21.62 13.07
N ALA A 164 -1.89 21.74 11.87
CA ALA A 164 -1.14 20.64 11.27
C ALA A 164 0.26 20.62 11.88
N GLY A 165 0.70 19.48 12.40
CA GLY A 165 1.93 19.40 13.18
C GLY A 165 2.76 18.16 12.89
N LEU A 166 4.05 18.30 13.21
CA LEU A 166 5.01 17.22 13.40
C LEU A 166 5.30 17.16 14.90
N VAL A 167 4.74 16.17 15.60
CA VAL A 167 4.81 16.11 17.06
C VAL A 167 5.51 14.83 17.50
N SER A 168 6.61 14.96 18.25
CA SER A 168 7.19 13.83 18.97
C SER A 168 6.70 13.81 20.41
N SER A 169 6.24 12.64 20.85
CA SER A 169 5.63 12.42 22.18
C SER A 169 6.54 11.70 23.16
N SER A 170 7.51 10.93 22.66
CA SER A 170 8.32 10.04 23.50
C SER A 170 9.83 10.26 23.34
N LEU A 171 10.26 11.11 22.40
CA LEU A 171 11.66 11.33 22.05
C LEU A 171 11.92 12.80 21.72
N SER A 172 13.19 13.20 21.67
CA SER A 172 13.57 14.48 21.06
C SER A 172 13.35 14.39 19.54
N LEU A 173 12.73 15.42 18.96
CA LEU A 173 12.66 15.57 17.52
C LEU A 173 13.98 16.16 17.01
N LEU A 174 14.71 15.39 16.20
CA LEU A 174 15.88 15.87 15.47
C LEU A 174 15.44 16.22 14.03
N VAL A 175 15.61 17.49 13.64
CA VAL A 175 15.40 17.96 12.26
C VAL A 175 16.70 18.57 11.77
N GLY A 176 17.21 18.05 10.66
CA GLY A 176 18.47 18.51 10.07
C GLY A 176 18.71 17.87 8.70
N SER A 177 19.67 18.43 7.98
CA SER A 177 20.14 17.91 6.69
C SER A 177 21.56 17.37 6.84
N GLU A 178 21.82 16.15 6.38
CA GLU A 178 23.19 15.59 6.34
C GLU A 178 24.08 16.32 5.34
N ASN A 179 23.48 16.75 4.22
CA ASN A 179 24.11 17.55 3.19
C ASN A 179 23.14 18.68 2.78
N GLY A 180 23.66 19.88 2.53
CA GLY A 180 22.86 21.05 2.15
C GLY A 180 22.38 21.91 3.33
N SER A 181 21.40 22.79 3.06
CA SER A 181 20.85 23.74 4.05
C SER A 181 19.52 23.25 4.61
N LEU A 182 19.30 23.45 5.91
CA LEU A 182 17.98 23.36 6.52
C LEU A 182 17.24 24.69 6.33
N GLN A 183 16.05 24.66 5.74
CA GLN A 183 15.21 25.85 5.55
C GLN A 183 14.04 25.81 6.54
N LEU A 184 13.89 26.90 7.30
CA LEU A 184 12.69 27.17 8.10
C LEU A 184 11.94 28.32 7.43
N MET A 185 10.73 28.05 6.98
CA MET A 185 9.90 29.02 6.26
C MET A 185 8.62 29.25 7.05
N CYS A 186 8.20 30.50 7.15
CA CYS A 186 6.85 30.90 7.55
C CYS A 186 6.19 31.65 6.38
N GLY A 187 4.91 31.98 6.50
CA GLY A 187 4.25 32.84 5.52
C GLY A 187 4.82 34.26 5.52
N SER A 188 4.26 35.11 4.65
CA SER A 188 4.72 36.48 4.41
C SER A 188 3.79 37.55 5.00
N ASP A 189 2.70 37.15 5.66
CA ASP A 189 1.76 38.08 6.27
C ASP A 189 2.31 38.66 7.58
N THR A 190 1.72 39.76 8.04
CA THR A 190 2.22 40.54 9.19
C THR A 190 2.31 39.77 10.51
N PHE A 191 1.65 38.62 10.62
CA PHE A 191 1.66 37.78 11.80
C PHE A 191 2.42 36.47 11.61
N ASP A 192 2.91 36.19 10.40
CA ASP A 192 3.65 34.98 10.12
C ASP A 192 5.05 35.08 10.72
N ASN A 193 5.45 34.01 11.40
CA ASN A 193 6.73 33.97 12.09
C ASN A 193 7.23 32.53 12.28
N VAL A 194 8.54 32.41 12.47
CA VAL A 194 9.15 31.20 13.05
C VAL A 194 9.29 31.45 14.55
N THR A 195 8.43 30.81 15.35
CA THR A 195 8.50 30.92 16.81
C THR A 195 9.52 29.95 17.40
N VAL A 196 10.33 30.45 18.34
CA VAL A 196 11.18 29.63 19.21
C VAL A 196 10.83 29.90 20.67
N PRO A 197 10.96 28.94 21.59
CA PRO A 197 10.58 29.15 22.99
C PRO A 197 11.38 30.28 23.69
N SER A 198 12.65 30.44 23.35
CA SER A 198 13.47 31.61 23.69
C SER A 198 14.80 31.57 22.94
N TRP A 199 15.50 32.70 22.84
CA TRP A 199 16.85 32.77 22.28
C TRP A 199 17.89 31.95 23.06
N SER A 200 17.63 31.64 24.34
CA SER A 200 18.47 30.74 25.13
C SER A 200 18.41 29.28 24.66
N LYS A 201 17.38 28.91 23.89
CA LYS A 201 17.20 27.56 23.33
C LYS A 201 17.81 27.40 21.95
N PHE A 202 18.17 28.50 21.28
CA PHE A 202 18.94 28.45 20.04
C PHE A 202 20.43 28.43 20.39
N ARG A 203 21.10 27.30 20.21
CA ARG A 203 22.47 27.07 20.70
C ARG A 203 23.39 26.59 19.60
N SER A 204 24.64 27.02 19.66
CA SER A 204 25.73 26.41 18.89
C SER A 204 26.21 25.17 19.62
N LEU A 205 26.33 24.06 18.88
CA LEU A 205 26.91 22.82 19.40
C LEU A 205 28.44 22.95 19.56
N GLU A 206 29.10 23.71 18.69
CA GLU A 206 30.56 23.84 18.67
C GLU A 206 31.09 24.70 19.82
N SER A 207 30.51 25.89 20.02
CA SER A 207 30.92 26.80 21.09
C SER A 207 30.21 26.52 22.42
N GLY A 208 29.10 25.78 22.40
CA GLY A 208 28.23 25.56 23.56
C GLY A 208 27.44 26.80 24.02
N THR A 209 27.58 27.94 23.34
CA THR A 209 26.90 29.20 23.67
C THR A 209 25.48 29.25 23.08
N SER A 210 24.61 30.04 23.71
CA SER A 210 23.26 30.32 23.19
C SER A 210 23.24 31.65 22.44
N LEU A 211 22.29 31.82 21.51
CA LEU A 211 22.08 33.09 20.83
C LEU A 211 21.81 34.23 21.84
N GLN A 212 21.09 33.94 22.92
CA GLN A 212 20.90 34.92 23.99
C GLN A 212 22.24 35.39 24.59
N SER A 213 23.15 34.45 24.88
CA SER A 213 24.46 34.76 25.46
C SER A 213 25.33 35.60 24.52
N GLU A 214 25.29 35.31 23.22
CA GLU A 214 26.01 36.10 22.20
C GLU A 214 25.43 37.52 22.09
N LEU A 215 24.10 37.65 22.09
CA LEU A 215 23.43 38.96 22.08
C LEU A 215 23.75 39.78 23.33
N ASP A 216 23.74 39.17 24.51
CA ASP A 216 24.10 39.83 25.77
C ASP A 216 25.56 40.29 25.76
N ALA A 217 26.47 39.47 25.23
CA ALA A 217 27.88 39.82 25.09
C ALA A 217 28.08 41.00 24.14
N ILE A 218 27.36 41.05 23.02
CA ILE A 218 27.35 42.19 22.09
C ILE A 218 26.82 43.44 22.79
N TRP A 219 25.69 43.36 23.51
CA TRP A 219 25.13 44.49 24.24
C TRP A 219 26.06 45.01 25.32
N ALA A 220 26.73 44.13 26.08
CA ALA A 220 27.73 44.51 27.05
C ALA A 220 28.94 45.20 26.40
N ALA A 221 29.40 44.67 25.27
CA ALA A 221 30.48 45.29 24.50
C ALA A 221 30.08 46.67 23.96
N LEU A 222 28.86 46.83 23.45
CA LEU A 222 28.33 48.10 22.96
C LEU A 222 28.10 49.13 24.06
N ALA A 223 27.63 48.70 25.24
CA ALA A 223 27.46 49.58 26.40
C ALA A 223 28.78 50.25 26.82
N GLY A 224 29.92 49.58 26.62
CA GLY A 224 31.25 50.14 26.84
C GLY A 224 31.78 51.03 25.71
N LYS A 225 31.06 51.17 24.58
CA LYS A 225 31.52 51.89 23.38
C LYS A 225 30.84 53.24 23.16
N ALA A 226 29.73 53.52 23.84
CA ALA A 226 29.09 54.83 23.80
C ALA A 226 29.18 55.52 25.16
N SER A 227 30.19 56.37 25.31
CA SER A 227 30.07 57.48 26.24
C SER A 227 29.04 58.44 25.66
N ILE A 228 27.81 58.39 26.17
CA ILE A 228 26.87 59.52 26.06
C ILE A 228 27.41 60.78 26.80
N SER A 229 28.61 60.68 27.37
CA SER A 229 29.38 61.75 27.99
C SER A 229 30.85 61.32 28.16
N HIS A 230 31.69 61.43 27.12
CA HIS A 230 33.14 61.47 27.36
C HIS A 230 33.72 62.78 26.90
N SER A 231 34.67 63.27 27.68
CA SER A 231 35.39 64.48 27.37
C SER A 231 36.63 64.19 26.53
N HIS A 232 36.77 64.88 25.41
CA HIS A 232 38.03 64.97 24.70
C HIS A 232 38.90 66.04 25.33
N SER A 233 40.16 65.75 25.62
CA SER A 233 41.14 66.76 26.02
C SER A 233 42.24 66.88 24.97
N VAL A 234 42.50 68.10 24.51
CA VAL A 234 43.64 68.41 23.61
C VAL A 234 44.64 69.25 24.39
N THR A 235 45.85 68.73 24.58
CA THR A 235 46.94 69.47 25.21
C THR A 235 47.91 69.97 24.15
N ILE A 236 48.07 71.28 24.06
CA ILE A 236 49.00 71.93 23.15
C ILE A 236 50.17 72.47 24.00
N PRO A 237 51.44 72.12 23.69
CA PRO A 237 52.59 72.69 24.37
C PRO A 237 52.66 74.21 24.23
N ASN A 238 53.18 74.88 25.27
CA ASN A 238 53.54 76.28 25.16
C ASN A 238 54.58 76.46 24.05
N HIS A 239 54.42 77.53 23.28
CA HIS A 239 55.30 77.83 22.15
C HIS A 239 55.45 79.34 22.02
N ASN A 240 56.65 79.80 21.69
CA ASN A 240 57.03 81.21 21.90
C ASN A 240 57.11 82.04 20.60
N HIS A 241 56.86 81.44 19.44
CA HIS A 241 56.96 82.08 18.10
C HIS A 241 58.26 82.89 17.89
N GLY A 242 59.35 82.52 18.55
CA GLY A 242 60.64 83.23 18.48
C GLY A 242 60.81 84.43 19.42
N ASN A 243 59.83 84.73 20.29
CA ASN A 243 59.95 85.74 21.35
C ASN A 243 60.26 85.07 22.71
N PRO A 244 61.45 85.29 23.32
CA PRO A 244 61.82 84.70 24.61
C PRO A 244 60.84 85.01 25.76
N ASP A 245 60.15 86.15 25.71
CA ASP A 245 59.20 86.55 26.75
C ASP A 245 57.90 85.70 26.75
N ASN A 246 57.67 84.91 25.70
CA ASN A 246 56.48 84.07 25.51
C ASN A 246 56.70 82.58 25.81
N LEU A 247 57.79 82.22 26.51
CA LEU A 247 58.15 80.84 26.84
C LEU A 247 57.01 80.02 27.50
N ASN A 248 56.11 80.67 28.24
CA ASN A 248 55.00 80.03 28.94
C ASN A 248 53.61 80.38 28.38
N SER A 249 53.52 80.82 27.13
CA SER A 249 52.26 81.27 26.50
C SER A 249 51.86 80.37 25.32
N GLY A 250 50.58 80.43 24.93
CA GLY A 250 50.04 79.78 23.72
C GLY A 250 49.72 78.28 23.82
N GLY A 251 50.04 77.61 24.93
CA GLY A 251 49.63 76.23 25.21
C GLY A 251 48.46 76.14 26.19
N GLY A 252 48.01 74.92 26.47
CA GLY A 252 46.89 74.67 27.38
C GLY A 252 46.28 73.29 27.18
N THR A 253 45.44 72.86 28.13
CA THR A 253 44.60 71.67 27.97
C THR A 253 43.16 72.12 27.77
N PHE A 254 42.61 71.82 26.60
CA PHE A 254 41.26 72.18 26.20
C PHE A 254 40.37 70.96 26.28
N ILE A 255 39.33 71.01 27.09
CA ILE A 255 38.43 69.87 27.34
C ILE A 255 37.08 70.17 26.67
N VAL A 256 36.59 69.25 25.84
CA VAL A 256 35.25 69.26 25.26
C VAL A 256 34.51 68.06 25.80
N SER A 257 33.55 68.29 26.69
CA SER A 257 32.70 67.29 27.35
C SER A 257 31.39 67.05 26.63
#